data_AF-A0AAV2HQG5-F1
#
_entry.id   AF-A0AAV2HQG5-F1
#
_cell.length_a   1.000
_cell.length_b   1.000
_cell.length_c   1.000
_cell.angle_alpha   90.00
_cell.angle_beta   90.00
_cell.angle_gamma   90.00
#
_symmetry.space_group_name_H-M   'P 1'
#
loop_
_entity.id
_entity.type
_entity.pdbx_description
1 polymer ?
#
loop_
_entity_poly.entity_id
_entity_poly.type
_entity_poly.pdbx_seq_one_letter_code
_entity_poly.pdbx_strand_id
1 'polypeptide(L)'
;MAKAEPALLAAKEALNTLNKNNLTELKSFGSPPAAVTNVIAAVMVLLAPGGNVPKDRSWKAAKATIMSKVDAFLDALMYYDKDNIPLSCQVAVKPYLNDPEFDPEFIKAKSSAAAGLCSWVVNIMKYYEVFCEVEPKRLALKKANEDLNAAQTKLGAIKAKVSALEATLNECQAELNKAVSTKQKCQEEADATAAVIELANRLVGGLASENVRWAQAIMNFHENEKTLPGDVLLITAYVSYVGSFTKVYRVDLLDNKWLAFLKKLKHPIAVTENLDPLVMLVDSAQIACWSNEGLPSDRMSIENATILTNCERWPLMIDPQLQGYKWIKTRYGNRLKIVKLGSHGYLDAIEKAVETGEVLLMENIGESVDAVLDHLLGRNTIKKGRAIKIGDKEINYHKNFRLILQTKLANPHYKPEMQAQTTLINFTVTRDGLEDQLLGAVVSKERPDLEKLKSDLTRQQNEFKIILKGLEDNLLARLSTAEGNFLGDYALVENLETTKRTAADIEAKSAEAKITEVEINLARENYRPVSARASLLYF
;
A
#
# COMPACT_ATOMS: atom_id res chain seq x y z
N MET A 1 12.19 -35.00 77.18
CA MET A 1 11.02 -35.16 78.05
C MET A 1 10.67 -36.63 78.26
N ALA A 2 10.36 -37.41 77.22
CA ALA A 2 9.93 -38.82 77.33
C ALA A 2 10.87 -39.79 78.10
N LYS A 3 12.18 -39.51 78.21
CA LYS A 3 13.13 -40.32 79.00
C LYS A 3 13.35 -39.86 80.45
N ALA A 4 13.04 -38.61 80.78
CA ALA A 4 13.32 -38.02 82.10
C ALA A 4 12.09 -38.03 83.03
N GLU A 5 10.89 -37.88 82.46
CA GLU A 5 9.61 -37.90 83.19
C GLU A 5 9.39 -39.18 84.03
N PRO A 6 9.74 -40.40 83.57
CA PRO A 6 9.55 -41.62 84.35
C PRO A 6 10.39 -41.65 85.63
N ALA A 7 11.64 -41.16 85.56
CA ALA A 7 12.53 -41.11 86.73
C ALA A 7 12.03 -40.12 87.79
N LEU A 8 11.48 -38.98 87.38
CA LEU A 8 10.91 -38.00 88.29
C LEU A 8 9.60 -38.49 88.94
N LEU A 9 8.75 -39.17 88.17
CA LEU A 9 7.55 -39.83 88.69
C LEU A 9 7.91 -40.92 89.70
N ALA A 10 8.89 -41.76 89.40
CA ALA A 10 9.38 -42.79 90.31
C ALA A 10 9.98 -42.21 91.61
N ALA A 11 10.68 -41.07 91.54
CA ALA A 11 11.17 -40.36 92.72
C ALA A 11 10.02 -39.83 93.61
N LYS A 12 8.96 -39.29 92.99
CA LYS A 12 7.77 -38.83 93.72
C LYS A 12 6.97 -39.97 94.33
N GLU A 13 6.83 -41.08 93.61
CA GLU A 13 6.19 -42.30 94.13
C GLU A 13 6.98 -42.90 95.30
N ALA A 14 8.31 -42.88 95.24
CA ALA A 14 9.16 -43.31 96.35
C ALA A 14 8.93 -42.49 97.62
N LEU A 15 8.70 -41.17 97.51
CA LEU A 15 8.35 -40.32 98.65
C LEU A 15 6.93 -40.57 99.17
N ASN A 16 5.96 -40.90 98.33
CA ASN A 16 4.59 -41.22 98.74
C ASN A 16 4.50 -42.49 99.60
N THR A 17 5.52 -43.36 99.59
CA THR A 17 5.61 -44.51 100.50
C THR A 17 6.08 -44.14 101.91
N LEU A 18 6.50 -42.89 102.14
CA LEU A 18 6.98 -42.38 103.42
C LEU A 18 5.88 -41.59 104.13
N ASN A 19 5.42 -42.11 105.27
CA ASN A 19 4.54 -41.38 106.18
C ASN A 19 5.30 -40.95 107.45
N LYS A 20 4.79 -39.92 108.14
CA LYS A 20 5.36 -39.39 109.40
C LYS A 20 5.66 -40.50 110.42
N ASN A 21 4.81 -41.52 110.50
CA ASN A 21 4.98 -42.66 111.38
C ASN A 21 6.24 -43.48 111.03
N ASN A 22 6.45 -43.77 109.74
CA ASN A 22 7.60 -44.55 109.25
C ASN A 22 8.94 -43.85 109.50
N LEU A 23 8.97 -42.52 109.35
CA LEU A 23 10.15 -41.70 109.64
C LEU A 23 10.39 -41.55 111.16
N THR A 24 9.33 -41.57 111.97
CA THR A 24 9.43 -41.55 113.44
C THR A 24 9.94 -42.89 113.98
N GLU A 25 9.51 -44.01 113.40
CA GLU A 25 10.07 -45.35 113.68
C GLU A 25 11.55 -45.42 113.32
N LEU A 26 11.93 -44.92 112.15
CA LEU A 26 13.32 -44.89 111.72
C LEU A 26 14.20 -43.98 112.61
N LYS A 27 13.64 -42.91 113.19
CA LYS A 27 14.32 -42.07 114.21
C LYS A 27 14.51 -42.80 115.55
N SER A 28 13.65 -43.76 115.89
CA SER A 28 13.67 -44.48 117.18
C SER A 28 14.80 -45.50 117.31
N PHE A 29 15.50 -45.85 116.21
CA PHE A 29 16.65 -46.75 116.27
C PHE A 29 17.78 -46.21 117.16
N GLY A 30 18.19 -47.04 118.13
CA GLY A 30 19.35 -46.79 118.99
C GLY A 30 20.68 -46.97 118.27
N SER A 31 20.83 -48.07 117.52
CA SER A 31 21.98 -48.36 116.65
C SER A 31 21.50 -49.08 115.37
N PRO A 32 21.32 -48.38 114.24
CA PRO A 32 20.79 -48.98 113.02
C PRO A 32 21.87 -49.71 112.18
N PRO A 33 21.46 -50.61 111.26
CA PRO A 33 22.37 -51.28 110.33
C PRO A 33 23.14 -50.29 109.42
N ALA A 34 24.36 -50.65 109.03
CA ALA A 34 25.24 -49.82 108.19
C ALA A 34 24.59 -49.37 106.86
N ALA A 35 23.77 -50.23 106.24
CA ALA A 35 23.02 -49.89 105.03
C ALA A 35 22.03 -48.73 105.26
N VAL A 36 21.35 -48.68 106.42
CA VAL A 36 20.40 -47.61 106.76
C VAL A 36 21.15 -46.32 107.10
N THR A 37 22.34 -46.39 107.72
CA THR A 37 23.18 -45.21 107.95
C THR A 37 23.69 -44.61 106.64
N ASN A 38 24.05 -45.43 105.65
CA ASN A 38 24.53 -44.97 104.34
C ASN A 38 23.43 -44.26 103.54
N VAL A 39 22.19 -44.76 103.57
CA VAL A 39 21.02 -44.12 102.94
C VAL A 39 20.78 -42.73 103.49
N ILE A 40 20.77 -42.59 104.81
CA ILE A 40 20.53 -41.28 105.42
C ILE A 40 21.72 -40.35 105.21
N ALA A 41 22.95 -40.87 105.19
CA ALA A 41 24.12 -40.09 104.82
C ALA A 41 24.01 -39.57 103.37
N ALA A 42 23.53 -40.38 102.43
CA ALA A 42 23.31 -39.95 101.04
C ALA A 42 22.21 -38.88 100.92
N VAL A 43 21.10 -39.04 101.66
CA VAL A 43 20.04 -38.01 101.75
C VAL A 43 20.55 -36.72 102.40
N MET A 44 21.42 -36.83 103.41
CA MET A 44 22.08 -35.70 104.07
C MET A 44 23.00 -34.93 103.13
N VAL A 45 23.68 -35.63 102.23
CA VAL A 45 24.51 -35.00 101.21
C VAL A 45 23.66 -34.26 100.18
N LEU A 46 22.51 -34.82 99.76
CA LEU A 46 21.61 -34.15 98.81
C LEU A 46 20.88 -32.95 99.41
N LEU A 47 20.51 -33.00 100.70
CA LEU A 47 19.85 -31.91 101.42
C LEU A 47 20.82 -30.91 102.07
N ALA A 48 22.12 -31.02 101.78
CA ALA A 48 23.12 -30.10 102.32
C ALA A 48 22.89 -28.67 101.77
N PRO A 49 22.64 -27.67 102.62
CA PRO A 49 22.37 -26.32 102.18
C PRO A 49 23.58 -25.75 101.41
N GLY A 50 23.34 -25.35 100.16
CA GLY A 50 24.37 -24.75 99.29
C GLY A 50 25.52 -25.68 98.89
N GLY A 51 25.36 -27.00 99.03
CA GLY A 51 26.40 -27.95 98.66
C GLY A 51 27.57 -28.08 99.65
N ASN A 52 27.42 -27.55 100.87
CA ASN A 52 28.37 -27.74 101.97
C ASN A 52 28.18 -29.12 102.61
N VAL A 53 28.87 -30.12 102.06
CA VAL A 53 28.76 -31.52 102.50
C VAL A 53 29.26 -31.66 103.95
N PRO A 54 28.45 -32.17 104.90
CA PRO A 54 28.86 -32.36 106.28
C PRO A 54 30.05 -33.33 106.43
N LYS A 55 31.05 -32.96 107.24
CA LYS A 55 32.24 -33.80 107.56
C LYS A 55 31.91 -34.95 108.51
N ASP A 56 30.93 -34.78 109.39
CA ASP A 56 30.43 -35.84 110.27
C ASP A 56 29.12 -36.40 109.69
N ARG A 57 29.18 -37.64 109.20
CA ARG A 57 28.07 -38.38 108.57
C ARG A 57 27.53 -39.50 109.46
N SER A 58 27.85 -39.45 110.76
CA SER A 58 27.39 -40.43 111.72
C SER A 58 25.86 -40.38 111.90
N TRP A 59 25.26 -41.51 112.26
CA TRP A 59 23.83 -41.60 112.60
C TRP A 59 23.39 -40.53 113.62
N LYS A 60 24.27 -40.22 114.57
CA LYS A 60 24.04 -39.22 115.62
C LYS A 60 23.91 -37.81 115.02
N ALA A 61 24.76 -37.45 114.06
CA ALA A 61 24.69 -36.17 113.34
C ALA A 61 23.44 -36.09 112.44
N ALA A 62 23.12 -37.17 111.72
CA ALA A 62 21.93 -37.25 110.88
C ALA A 62 20.61 -37.12 111.67
N LYS A 63 20.55 -37.75 112.85
CA LYS A 63 19.39 -37.66 113.76
C LYS A 63 19.17 -36.25 114.31
N ALA A 64 20.26 -35.53 114.60
CA ALA A 64 20.22 -34.18 115.16
C ALA A 64 19.94 -33.09 114.11
N THR A 65 20.45 -33.25 112.88
CA THR A 65 20.35 -32.23 111.83
C THR A 65 19.09 -32.39 110.99
N ILE A 66 18.82 -33.60 110.49
CA ILE A 66 17.78 -33.85 109.49
C ILE A 66 16.52 -34.42 110.13
N MET A 67 16.66 -35.30 111.12
CA MET A 67 15.51 -35.95 111.77
C MET A 67 15.04 -35.24 113.04
N SER A 68 15.48 -34.01 113.28
CA SER A 68 15.05 -33.19 114.42
C SER A 68 13.56 -32.87 114.35
N LYS A 69 13.08 -32.44 113.18
CA LYS A 69 11.67 -32.18 112.84
C LYS A 69 11.26 -33.02 111.63
N VAL A 70 10.48 -34.07 111.87
CA VAL A 70 10.09 -35.05 110.82
C VAL A 70 9.23 -34.43 109.72
N ASP A 71 8.35 -33.46 110.06
CA ASP A 71 7.50 -32.77 109.08
C ASP A 71 8.32 -31.93 108.09
N ALA A 72 9.27 -31.14 108.60
CA ALA A 72 10.15 -30.30 107.76
C ALA A 72 11.09 -31.12 106.88
N PHE A 73 11.47 -32.33 107.32
CA PHE A 73 12.29 -33.25 106.51
C PHE A 73 11.52 -33.81 105.32
N LEU A 74 10.24 -34.18 105.50
CA LEU A 74 9.40 -34.67 104.42
C LEU A 74 9.11 -33.58 103.38
N ASP A 75 8.82 -32.35 103.83
CA ASP A 75 8.63 -31.20 102.95
C ASP A 75 9.90 -30.87 102.14
N ALA A 76 11.07 -30.95 102.77
CA ALA A 76 12.35 -30.71 102.09
C ALA A 76 12.65 -31.75 100.98
N LEU A 77 12.14 -32.97 101.11
CA LEU A 77 12.25 -34.00 100.07
C LEU A 77 11.23 -33.79 98.94
N MET A 78 10.00 -33.38 99.27
CA MET A 78 8.92 -33.15 98.29
C MET A 78 9.16 -31.93 97.40
N TYR A 79 9.69 -30.85 97.97
CA TYR A 79 9.96 -29.59 97.27
C TYR A 79 11.44 -29.41 96.90
N TYR A 80 12.20 -30.51 96.82
CA TYR A 80 13.59 -30.47 96.44
C TYR A 80 13.78 -29.89 95.03
N ASP A 81 14.74 -28.97 94.89
CA ASP A 81 15.12 -28.36 93.61
C ASP A 81 15.92 -29.37 92.76
N LYS A 82 15.15 -30.23 92.09
CA LYS A 82 15.63 -31.30 91.20
C LYS A 82 16.31 -30.79 89.93
N ASP A 83 16.17 -29.50 89.59
CA ASP A 83 16.70 -28.90 88.38
C ASP A 83 18.07 -28.20 88.63
N ASN A 84 18.49 -28.06 89.91
CA ASN A 84 19.72 -27.35 90.28
C ASN A 84 20.49 -28.05 91.43
N ILE A 85 21.09 -29.22 91.14
CA ILE A 85 21.87 -30.00 92.12
C ILE A 85 23.36 -29.58 92.07
N PRO A 86 23.95 -29.05 93.17
CA PRO A 86 25.36 -28.65 93.19
C PRO A 86 26.32 -29.79 92.90
N LEU A 87 27.40 -29.51 92.13
CA LEU A 87 28.40 -30.50 91.73
C LEU A 87 29.06 -31.22 92.93
N SER A 88 29.21 -30.51 94.06
CA SER A 88 29.78 -31.06 95.31
C SER A 88 28.91 -32.16 95.92
N CYS A 89 27.59 -32.03 95.86
CA CYS A 89 26.63 -33.05 96.30
C CYS A 89 26.67 -34.27 95.36
N GLN A 90 26.79 -34.06 94.05
CA GLN A 90 26.87 -35.14 93.07
C GLN A 90 28.10 -36.03 93.30
N VAL A 91 29.27 -35.41 93.49
CA VAL A 91 30.52 -36.14 93.74
C VAL A 91 30.47 -36.90 95.07
N ALA A 92 29.83 -36.33 96.09
CA ALA A 92 29.75 -36.95 97.41
C ALA A 92 28.69 -38.06 97.52
N VAL A 93 27.66 -38.09 96.65
CA VAL A 93 26.64 -39.15 96.60
C VAL A 93 27.05 -40.33 95.72
N LYS A 94 27.86 -40.11 94.67
CA LYS A 94 28.35 -41.16 93.75
C LYS A 94 28.97 -42.39 94.43
N PRO A 95 29.80 -42.27 95.48
CA PRO A 95 30.33 -43.44 96.19
C PRO A 95 29.26 -44.31 96.84
N TYR A 96 28.15 -43.71 97.30
CA TYR A 96 27.02 -44.45 97.88
C TYR A 96 26.18 -45.13 96.80
N LEU A 97 26.00 -44.51 95.63
CA LEU A 97 25.25 -45.10 94.51
C LEU A 97 25.99 -46.26 93.82
N ASN A 98 27.33 -46.32 93.96
CA ASN A 98 28.16 -47.40 93.41
C ASN A 98 28.30 -48.60 94.36
N ASP A 99 27.78 -48.51 95.60
CA ASP A 99 27.79 -49.60 96.57
C ASP A 99 26.67 -50.60 96.24
N PRO A 100 26.95 -51.89 96.02
CA PRO A 100 25.93 -52.90 95.73
C PRO A 100 24.95 -53.13 96.89
N GLU A 101 25.26 -52.68 98.12
CA GLU A 101 24.30 -52.70 99.24
C GLU A 101 23.31 -51.50 99.22
N PHE A 102 23.48 -50.53 98.32
CA PHE A 102 22.64 -49.34 98.18
C PHE A 102 21.53 -49.54 97.13
N ASP A 103 20.77 -50.62 97.28
CA ASP A 103 19.64 -50.97 96.43
C ASP A 103 18.30 -50.86 97.19
N PRO A 104 17.27 -50.18 96.66
CA PRO A 104 15.99 -50.03 97.35
C PRO A 104 15.34 -51.35 97.76
N GLU A 105 15.46 -52.42 96.97
CA GLU A 105 14.90 -53.74 97.31
C GLU A 105 15.68 -54.44 98.42
N PHE A 106 17.02 -54.31 98.44
CA PHE A 106 17.85 -54.83 99.53
C PHE A 106 17.61 -54.08 100.87
N ILE A 107 17.44 -52.76 100.81
CA ILE A 107 17.21 -51.93 101.99
C ILE A 107 15.79 -52.13 102.56
N LYS A 108 14.81 -52.48 101.73
CA LYS A 108 13.42 -52.74 102.12
C LYS A 108 13.30 -53.87 103.14
N ALA A 109 14.16 -54.89 103.05
CA ALA A 109 14.24 -55.97 104.03
C ALA A 109 14.69 -55.52 105.42
N LYS A 110 15.42 -54.39 105.52
CA LYS A 110 15.93 -53.80 106.77
C LYS A 110 15.04 -52.66 107.28
N SER A 111 14.53 -51.82 106.39
CA SER A 111 13.57 -50.76 106.71
C SER A 111 12.85 -50.26 105.45
N SER A 112 11.52 -50.26 105.47
CA SER A 112 10.68 -49.70 104.40
C SER A 112 10.91 -48.19 104.19
N ALA A 113 11.11 -47.44 105.28
CA ALA A 113 11.39 -46.01 105.24
C ALA A 113 12.76 -45.70 104.62
N ALA A 114 13.77 -46.51 104.89
CA ALA A 114 15.08 -46.36 104.25
C ALA A 114 15.04 -46.72 102.76
N ALA A 115 14.21 -47.68 102.35
CA ALA A 115 14.05 -48.05 100.94
C ALA A 115 13.41 -46.91 100.11
N GLY A 116 12.38 -46.24 100.64
CA GLY A 116 11.77 -45.08 100.00
C GLY A 116 12.76 -43.92 99.82
N LEU A 117 13.60 -43.67 100.83
CA LEU A 117 14.68 -42.68 100.76
C LEU A 117 15.78 -43.05 99.77
N CYS A 118 16.18 -44.32 99.72
CA CYS A 118 17.17 -44.82 98.76
C CYS A 118 16.68 -44.67 97.30
N SER A 119 15.42 -45.08 97.03
CA SER A 119 14.80 -44.95 95.71
C SER A 119 14.67 -43.49 95.26
N TRP A 120 14.38 -42.58 96.20
CA TRP A 120 14.36 -41.15 95.92
C TRP A 120 15.74 -40.61 95.50
N VAL A 121 16.82 -40.93 96.24
CA VAL A 121 18.20 -40.50 95.92
C VAL A 121 18.62 -40.96 94.51
N VAL A 122 18.36 -42.23 94.18
CA VAL A 122 18.72 -42.83 92.88
C VAL A 122 17.98 -42.16 91.72
N ASN A 123 16.68 -41.94 91.87
CA ASN A 123 15.83 -41.43 90.79
C ASN A 123 16.02 -39.92 90.55
N ILE A 124 16.30 -39.14 91.59
CA ILE A 124 16.64 -37.71 91.47
C ILE A 124 17.95 -37.50 90.69
N MET A 125 18.97 -38.31 90.96
CA MET A 125 20.24 -38.24 90.23
C MET A 125 20.09 -38.64 88.75
N LYS A 126 19.30 -39.68 88.45
CA LYS A 126 18.99 -40.07 87.05
C LYS A 126 18.22 -38.99 86.28
N TYR A 127 17.29 -38.29 86.92
CA TYR A 127 16.55 -37.20 86.28
C TYR A 127 17.48 -36.05 85.89
N TYR A 128 18.37 -35.64 86.79
CA TYR A 128 19.27 -34.51 86.56
C TYR A 128 20.26 -34.76 85.40
N GLU A 129 20.79 -35.98 85.27
CA GLU A 129 21.65 -36.36 84.14
C GLU A 129 20.94 -36.22 82.78
N VAL A 130 19.68 -36.67 82.69
CA VAL A 130 18.89 -36.57 81.45
C VAL A 130 18.46 -35.13 81.16
N PHE A 131 18.26 -34.30 82.20
CA PHE A 131 17.91 -32.89 82.05
C PHE A 131 19.05 -32.10 81.38
N CYS A 132 20.30 -32.29 81.83
CA CYS A 132 21.47 -31.62 81.25
C CYS A 132 21.69 -31.90 79.75
N GLU A 133 21.32 -33.09 79.27
CA GLU A 133 21.47 -33.43 77.84
C GLU A 133 20.38 -32.81 76.94
N VAL A 134 19.19 -32.56 77.48
CA VAL A 134 17.99 -32.20 76.69
C VAL A 134 17.80 -30.68 76.60
N GLU A 135 18.20 -29.93 77.61
CA GLU A 135 18.11 -28.47 77.66
C GLU A 135 18.77 -27.75 76.46
N PRO A 136 20.04 -28.03 76.09
CA PRO A 136 20.69 -27.33 74.97
C PRO A 136 20.01 -27.63 73.63
N LYS A 137 19.49 -28.85 73.43
CA LYS A 137 18.76 -29.23 72.21
C LYS A 137 17.41 -28.53 72.10
N ARG A 138 16.74 -28.27 73.23
CA ARG A 138 15.46 -27.55 73.28
C ARG A 138 15.63 -26.07 72.92
N LEU A 139 16.68 -25.43 73.45
CA LEU A 139 17.06 -24.05 73.10
C LEU A 139 17.41 -23.94 71.61
N ALA A 140 18.17 -24.88 71.07
CA ALA A 140 18.54 -24.92 69.65
C ALA A 140 17.31 -25.09 68.73
N LEU A 141 16.37 -25.98 69.08
CA LEU A 141 15.14 -26.21 68.30
C LEU A 141 14.23 -24.97 68.33
N LYS A 142 14.09 -24.33 69.48
CA LYS A 142 13.29 -23.10 69.61
C LYS A 142 13.86 -21.99 68.71
N LYS A 143 15.18 -21.78 68.75
CA LYS A 143 15.86 -20.79 67.91
C LYS A 143 15.72 -21.10 66.41
N ALA A 144 15.89 -22.36 66.01
CA ALA A 144 15.72 -22.77 64.61
C ALA A 144 14.27 -22.59 64.11
N ASN A 145 13.26 -22.83 64.94
CA ASN A 145 11.86 -22.57 64.59
C ASN A 145 11.54 -21.08 64.49
N GLU A 146 12.11 -20.25 65.36
CA GLU A 146 11.98 -18.79 65.27
C GLU A 146 12.61 -18.26 63.98
N ASP A 147 13.81 -18.74 63.63
CA ASP A 147 14.50 -18.38 62.39
C ASP A 147 13.73 -18.86 61.14
N LEU A 148 13.19 -20.08 61.15
CA LEU A 148 12.37 -20.62 60.06
C LEU A 148 11.11 -19.79 59.83
N ASN A 149 10.40 -19.45 60.90
CA ASN A 149 9.15 -18.69 60.82
C ASN A 149 9.42 -17.24 60.34
N ALA A 150 10.51 -16.62 60.80
CA ALA A 150 10.97 -15.33 60.31
C ALA A 150 11.34 -15.38 58.81
N ALA A 151 12.01 -16.44 58.35
CA ALA A 151 12.34 -16.64 56.94
C ALA A 151 11.10 -16.90 56.06
N GLN A 152 10.14 -17.71 56.52
CA GLN A 152 8.87 -17.96 55.81
C GLN A 152 8.02 -16.70 55.69
N THR A 153 7.96 -15.87 56.73
CA THR A 153 7.24 -14.59 56.70
C THR A 153 7.87 -13.64 55.68
N LYS A 154 9.20 -13.55 55.64
CA LYS A 154 9.93 -12.77 54.63
C LYS A 154 9.69 -13.31 53.21
N LEU A 155 9.74 -14.63 53.02
CA LEU A 155 9.51 -15.26 51.73
C LEU A 155 8.08 -15.03 51.22
N GLY A 156 7.08 -15.12 52.10
CA GLY A 156 5.68 -14.82 51.79
C GLY A 156 5.49 -13.36 51.35
N ALA A 157 6.10 -12.42 52.08
CA ALA A 157 6.06 -11.00 51.73
C ALA A 157 6.73 -10.71 50.37
N ILE A 158 7.87 -11.36 50.07
CA ILE A 158 8.57 -11.21 48.78
C ILE A 158 7.73 -11.84 47.66
N LYS A 159 7.18 -13.05 47.83
CA LYS A 159 6.32 -13.68 46.82
C LYS A 159 5.07 -12.85 46.53
N ALA A 160 4.45 -12.25 47.54
CA ALA A 160 3.33 -11.34 47.35
C ALA A 160 3.72 -10.09 46.54
N LYS A 161 4.89 -9.51 46.82
CA LYS A 161 5.43 -8.40 46.02
C LYS A 161 5.73 -8.80 44.58
N VAL A 162 6.32 -9.97 44.35
CA VAL A 162 6.59 -10.49 43.00
C VAL A 162 5.30 -10.71 42.24
N SER A 163 4.29 -11.35 42.84
CA SER A 163 2.99 -11.55 42.20
C SER A 163 2.28 -10.23 41.88
N ALA A 164 2.34 -9.24 42.78
CA ALA A 164 1.80 -7.91 42.51
C ALA A 164 2.55 -7.21 41.37
N LEU A 165 3.88 -7.28 41.35
CA LEU A 165 4.70 -6.72 40.27
C LEU A 165 4.43 -7.41 38.92
N GLU A 166 4.31 -8.74 38.90
CA GLU A 166 3.95 -9.52 37.70
C GLU A 166 2.56 -9.14 37.18
N ALA A 167 1.58 -8.93 38.07
CA ALA A 167 0.25 -8.45 37.68
C ALA A 167 0.32 -7.05 37.04
N THR A 168 1.03 -6.11 37.69
CA THR A 168 1.23 -4.76 37.11
C THR A 168 2.03 -4.79 35.81
N LEU A 169 2.99 -5.70 35.67
CA LEU A 169 3.78 -5.87 34.46
C LEU A 169 2.89 -6.37 33.31
N ASN A 170 2.04 -7.36 33.56
CA ASN A 170 1.12 -7.90 32.56
C ASN A 170 0.08 -6.87 32.12
N GLU A 171 -0.44 -6.08 33.06
CA GLU A 171 -1.39 -5.00 32.78
C GLU A 171 -0.71 -3.91 31.92
N CYS A 172 0.48 -3.48 32.32
CA CYS A 172 1.28 -2.51 31.58
C CYS A 172 1.69 -3.04 30.18
N GLN A 173 1.99 -4.33 30.05
CA GLN A 173 2.28 -4.97 28.76
C GLN A 173 1.06 -5.02 27.85
N ALA A 174 -0.14 -5.28 28.40
CA ALA A 174 -1.38 -5.28 27.64
C ALA A 174 -1.73 -3.86 27.15
N GLU A 175 -1.57 -2.85 28.00
CA GLU A 175 -1.74 -1.45 27.63
C GLU A 175 -0.74 -1.02 26.56
N LEU A 176 0.54 -1.40 26.71
CA LEU A 176 1.58 -1.14 25.72
C LEU A 176 1.21 -1.77 24.37
N ASN A 177 0.82 -3.04 24.35
CA ASN A 177 0.47 -3.74 23.10
C ASN A 177 -0.74 -3.09 22.41
N LYS A 178 -1.75 -2.68 23.19
CA LYS A 178 -2.92 -1.96 22.67
C LYS A 178 -2.53 -0.60 22.10
N ALA A 179 -1.71 0.16 22.83
CA ALA A 179 -1.20 1.47 22.40
C ALA A 179 -0.33 1.37 21.14
N VAL A 180 0.53 0.36 21.05
CA VAL A 180 1.36 0.07 19.87
C VAL A 180 0.49 -0.29 18.67
N SER A 181 -0.54 -1.13 18.85
CA SER A 181 -1.46 -1.47 17.77
C SER A 181 -2.22 -0.25 17.26
N THR A 182 -2.72 0.62 18.15
CA THR A 182 -3.37 1.88 17.74
C THR A 182 -2.40 2.83 17.07
N LYS A 183 -1.18 2.97 17.59
CA LYS A 183 -0.14 3.80 16.98
C LYS A 183 0.16 3.31 15.56
N GLN A 184 0.28 2.01 15.37
CA GLN A 184 0.59 1.43 14.06
C GLN A 184 -0.54 1.64 13.06
N LYS A 185 -1.80 1.46 13.47
CA LYS A 185 -2.95 1.81 12.62
C LYS A 185 -2.97 3.28 12.22
N CYS A 186 -2.79 4.19 13.18
CA CYS A 186 -2.70 5.62 12.89
C CYS A 186 -1.52 5.95 11.97
N GLN A 187 -0.39 5.26 12.13
CA GLN A 187 0.78 5.44 11.26
C GLN A 187 0.50 4.96 9.84
N GLU A 188 -0.09 3.78 9.67
CA GLU A 188 -0.47 3.24 8.36
C GLU A 188 -1.49 4.15 7.65
N GLU A 189 -2.47 4.69 8.38
CA GLU A 189 -3.43 5.69 7.85
C GLU A 189 -2.74 7.01 7.47
N ALA A 190 -1.80 7.49 8.29
CA ALA A 190 -1.03 8.70 8.01
C ALA A 190 -0.12 8.52 6.78
N ASP A 191 0.57 7.39 6.67
CA ASP A 191 1.45 7.06 5.55
C ASP A 191 0.64 6.90 4.25
N ALA A 192 -0.51 6.23 4.32
CA ALA A 192 -1.43 6.12 3.19
C ALA A 192 -1.94 7.50 2.73
N THR A 193 -2.31 8.37 3.68
CA THR A 193 -2.77 9.72 3.37
C THR A 193 -1.64 10.58 2.80
N ALA A 194 -0.42 10.46 3.33
CA ALA A 194 0.75 11.16 2.81
C ALA A 194 1.07 10.76 1.37
N ALA A 195 1.02 9.46 1.06
CA ALA A 195 1.19 8.96 -0.31
C ALA A 195 0.11 9.50 -1.27
N VAL A 196 -1.15 9.55 -0.81
CA VAL A 196 -2.26 10.14 -1.58
C VAL A 196 -2.04 11.65 -1.81
N ILE A 197 -1.56 12.39 -0.82
CA ILE A 197 -1.26 13.83 -0.96
C ILE A 197 -0.10 14.06 -1.92
N GLU A 198 0.95 13.26 -1.85
CA GLU A 198 2.08 13.34 -2.79
C GLU A 198 1.60 13.13 -4.23
N LEU A 199 0.79 12.10 -4.45
CA LEU A 199 0.20 11.80 -5.75
C LEU A 199 -0.72 12.94 -6.24
N ALA A 200 -1.56 13.48 -5.34
CA ALA A 200 -2.42 14.61 -5.65
C ALA A 200 -1.63 15.86 -6.05
N ASN A 201 -0.55 16.18 -5.33
CA ASN A 201 0.28 17.34 -5.64
C ASN A 201 1.00 17.18 -6.99
N ARG A 202 1.52 15.98 -7.28
CA ARG A 202 2.10 15.65 -8.59
C ARG A 202 1.10 15.83 -9.71
N LEU A 203 -0.12 15.29 -9.53
CA LEU A 203 -1.20 15.43 -10.48
C LEU A 203 -1.60 16.90 -10.70
N VAL A 204 -1.81 17.66 -9.62
CA VAL A 204 -2.19 19.08 -9.69
C VAL A 204 -1.09 19.88 -10.40
N GLY A 205 0.18 19.64 -10.11
CA GLY A 205 1.29 20.26 -10.84
C GLY A 205 1.35 19.84 -12.31
N GLY A 206 1.06 18.57 -12.60
CA GLY A 206 0.96 18.03 -13.95
C GLY A 206 -0.18 18.66 -14.76
N LEU A 207 -1.33 18.87 -14.16
CA LEU A 207 -2.53 19.40 -14.81
C LEU A 207 -2.66 20.93 -14.68
N ALA A 208 -1.83 21.63 -13.91
CA ALA A 208 -1.95 23.08 -13.72
C ALA A 208 -1.85 23.85 -15.04
N SER A 209 -0.85 23.54 -15.87
CA SER A 209 -0.69 24.14 -17.20
C SER A 209 -1.86 23.79 -18.13
N GLU A 210 -2.38 22.57 -17.98
CA GLU A 210 -3.44 22.03 -18.80
C GLU A 210 -4.79 22.66 -18.46
N ASN A 211 -5.05 22.93 -17.18
CA ASN A 211 -6.21 23.69 -16.72
C ASN A 211 -6.23 25.10 -17.33
N VAL A 212 -5.09 25.79 -17.39
CA VAL A 212 -5.00 27.10 -18.07
C VAL A 212 -5.29 26.97 -19.56
N ARG A 213 -4.73 25.95 -20.22
CA ARG A 213 -4.96 25.66 -21.64
C ARG A 213 -6.42 25.38 -21.94
N TRP A 214 -7.08 24.53 -21.15
CA TRP A 214 -8.49 24.22 -21.29
C TRP A 214 -9.38 25.42 -20.99
N ALA A 215 -9.06 26.22 -19.96
CA ALA A 215 -9.78 27.44 -19.66
C ALA A 215 -9.74 28.42 -20.84
N GLN A 216 -8.57 28.61 -21.46
CA GLN A 216 -8.43 29.40 -22.68
C GLN A 216 -9.18 28.79 -23.86
N ALA A 217 -9.13 27.47 -24.04
CA ALA A 217 -9.89 26.79 -25.09
C ALA A 217 -11.40 26.99 -24.94
N ILE A 218 -11.93 26.92 -23.71
CA ILE A 218 -13.34 27.20 -23.40
C ILE A 218 -13.69 28.65 -23.72
N MET A 219 -12.83 29.61 -23.37
CA MET A 219 -13.04 31.01 -23.75
C MET A 219 -13.10 31.18 -25.27
N ASN A 220 -12.17 30.56 -26.00
CA ASN A 220 -12.17 30.56 -27.47
C ASN A 220 -13.43 29.90 -28.04
N PHE A 221 -13.92 28.81 -27.43
CA PHE A 221 -15.17 28.17 -27.86
C PHE A 221 -16.38 29.07 -27.66
N HIS A 222 -16.45 29.87 -26.59
CA HIS A 222 -17.51 30.86 -26.40
C HIS A 222 -17.44 32.02 -27.40
N GLU A 223 -16.25 32.40 -27.86
CA GLU A 223 -16.10 33.37 -28.95
C GLU A 223 -16.54 32.74 -30.28
N ASN A 224 -16.08 31.52 -30.56
CA ASN A 224 -16.43 30.76 -31.76
C ASN A 224 -17.94 30.49 -31.83
N GLU A 225 -18.63 30.26 -30.70
CA GLU A 225 -20.08 30.07 -30.66
C GLU A 225 -20.84 31.25 -31.28
N LYS A 226 -20.32 32.48 -31.14
CA LYS A 226 -20.92 33.68 -31.70
C LYS A 226 -20.69 33.78 -33.21
N THR A 227 -19.53 33.39 -33.71
CA THR A 227 -19.15 33.47 -35.14
C THR A 227 -19.53 32.22 -35.94
N LEU A 228 -19.85 31.12 -35.27
CA LEU A 228 -20.15 29.82 -35.86
C LEU A 228 -21.18 29.86 -37.00
N PRO A 229 -22.32 30.59 -36.90
CA PRO A 229 -23.30 30.61 -37.98
C PRO A 229 -22.76 31.21 -39.28
N GLY A 230 -21.95 32.27 -39.17
CA GLY A 230 -21.32 32.92 -40.32
C GLY A 230 -20.21 32.07 -40.92
N ASP A 231 -19.39 31.49 -40.05
CA ASP A 231 -18.28 30.63 -40.46
C ASP A 231 -18.78 29.37 -41.19
N VAL A 232 -19.79 28.69 -40.63
CA VAL A 232 -20.42 27.51 -41.25
C VAL A 232 -21.04 27.87 -42.60
N LEU A 233 -21.71 29.02 -42.71
CA LEU A 233 -22.29 29.47 -43.99
C LEU A 233 -21.22 29.64 -45.07
N LEU A 234 -20.09 30.29 -44.74
CA LEU A 234 -18.98 30.47 -45.66
C LEU A 234 -18.31 29.15 -46.03
N ILE A 235 -18.04 28.29 -45.05
CA ILE A 235 -17.38 27.00 -45.25
C ILE A 235 -18.24 26.06 -46.10
N THR A 236 -19.55 26.00 -45.83
CA THR A 236 -20.48 25.17 -46.61
C THR A 236 -20.61 25.68 -48.05
N ALA A 237 -20.67 27.00 -48.26
CA ALA A 237 -20.62 27.59 -49.59
C ALA A 237 -19.30 27.27 -50.30
N TYR A 238 -18.18 27.34 -49.57
CA TYR A 238 -16.85 27.04 -50.09
C TYR A 238 -16.76 25.60 -50.57
N VAL A 239 -17.10 24.62 -49.73
CA VAL A 239 -17.07 23.19 -50.10
C VAL A 239 -18.02 22.86 -51.24
N SER A 240 -19.17 23.54 -51.32
CA SER A 240 -20.20 23.25 -52.32
C SER A 240 -19.89 23.76 -53.72
N TYR A 241 -19.26 24.95 -53.82
CA TYR A 241 -19.13 25.67 -55.10
C TYR A 241 -17.69 25.87 -55.57
N VAL A 242 -16.71 25.86 -54.66
CA VAL A 242 -15.36 26.35 -54.98
C VAL A 242 -14.46 25.27 -55.61
N GLY A 243 -14.82 24.00 -55.46
CA GLY A 243 -14.01 22.85 -55.87
C GLY A 243 -13.48 22.92 -57.31
N SER A 244 -14.29 23.38 -58.27
CA SER A 244 -13.91 23.45 -59.69
C SER A 244 -13.04 24.66 -60.07
N PHE A 245 -12.97 25.68 -59.23
CA PHE A 245 -12.33 26.95 -59.58
C PHE A 245 -10.84 27.00 -59.26
N THR A 246 -10.13 27.89 -59.95
CA THR A 246 -8.70 28.16 -59.76
C THR A 246 -8.47 29.03 -58.52
N LYS A 247 -7.26 28.93 -57.93
CA LYS A 247 -6.84 29.68 -56.72
C LYS A 247 -7.25 31.15 -56.72
N VAL A 248 -6.94 31.86 -57.80
CA VAL A 248 -7.24 33.31 -57.94
C VAL A 248 -8.73 33.58 -57.81
N TYR A 249 -9.55 32.75 -58.43
CA TYR A 249 -11.00 32.88 -58.38
C TYR A 249 -11.57 32.47 -57.01
N ARG A 250 -10.96 31.49 -56.33
CA ARG A 250 -11.34 31.12 -54.94
C ARG A 250 -11.17 32.31 -53.99
N VAL A 251 -10.02 32.97 -54.08
CA VAL A 251 -9.69 34.15 -53.25
C VAL A 251 -10.62 35.31 -53.58
N ASP A 252 -10.85 35.62 -54.86
CA ASP A 252 -11.80 36.69 -55.25
C ASP A 252 -13.22 36.42 -54.75
N LEU A 253 -13.70 35.18 -54.88
CA LEU A 253 -15.02 34.79 -54.38
C LEU A 253 -15.13 34.97 -52.86
N LEU A 254 -14.15 34.47 -52.10
CA LEU A 254 -14.18 34.53 -50.65
C LEU A 254 -14.06 35.97 -50.14
N ASP A 255 -13.00 36.68 -50.54
CA ASP A 255 -12.62 37.96 -49.96
C ASP A 255 -13.43 39.13 -50.55
N ASN A 256 -13.53 39.19 -51.88
CA ASN A 256 -14.11 40.34 -52.57
C ASN A 256 -15.62 40.22 -52.80
N LYS A 257 -16.17 39.00 -52.85
CA LYS A 257 -17.61 38.78 -53.07
C LYS A 257 -18.34 38.38 -51.79
N TRP A 258 -18.01 37.25 -51.19
CA TRP A 258 -18.79 36.66 -50.11
C TRP A 258 -18.61 37.42 -48.80
N LEU A 259 -17.38 37.66 -48.35
CA LEU A 259 -17.11 38.45 -47.15
C LEU A 259 -17.62 39.89 -47.30
N ALA A 260 -17.41 40.49 -48.48
CA ALA A 260 -17.94 41.82 -48.78
C ALA A 260 -19.48 41.86 -48.75
N PHE A 261 -20.15 40.81 -49.22
CA PHE A 261 -21.61 40.68 -49.16
C PHE A 261 -22.10 40.56 -47.71
N LEU A 262 -21.49 39.68 -46.91
CA LEU A 262 -21.84 39.49 -45.50
C LEU A 262 -21.69 40.78 -44.69
N LYS A 263 -20.62 41.56 -44.94
CA LYS A 263 -20.39 42.85 -44.29
C LYS A 263 -21.41 43.93 -44.69
N LYS A 264 -22.03 43.83 -45.86
CA LYS A 264 -23.03 44.79 -46.37
C LYS A 264 -24.46 44.46 -45.93
N LEU A 265 -24.69 43.34 -45.27
CA LEU A 265 -26.01 42.97 -44.78
C LEU A 265 -26.49 43.96 -43.70
N LYS A 266 -27.78 44.30 -43.73
CA LYS A 266 -28.40 45.17 -42.72
C LYS A 266 -28.28 44.61 -41.31
N HIS A 267 -28.18 43.29 -41.18
CA HIS A 267 -27.97 42.58 -39.91
C HIS A 267 -26.69 41.77 -40.10
N PRO A 268 -25.56 42.22 -39.52
CA PRO A 268 -24.28 41.56 -39.72
C PRO A 268 -24.31 40.18 -39.06
N ILE A 269 -23.99 39.16 -39.84
CA ILE A 269 -23.70 37.83 -39.32
C ILE A 269 -22.26 37.89 -38.83
N ALA A 270 -22.03 37.53 -37.56
CA ALA A 270 -20.69 37.47 -37.01
C ALA A 270 -19.89 36.38 -37.73
N VAL A 271 -18.67 36.73 -38.15
CA VAL A 271 -17.75 35.85 -38.88
C VAL A 271 -16.37 36.10 -38.28
N THR A 272 -15.58 35.04 -38.15
CA THR A 272 -14.20 35.14 -37.67
C THR A 272 -13.35 35.96 -38.65
N GLU A 273 -12.57 36.91 -38.14
CA GLU A 273 -11.67 37.70 -38.99
C GLU A 273 -10.58 36.82 -39.60
N ASN A 274 -10.39 36.91 -40.93
CA ASN A 274 -9.47 36.07 -41.70
C ASN A 274 -9.74 34.56 -41.55
N LEU A 275 -11.03 34.17 -41.54
CA LEU A 275 -11.44 32.77 -41.51
C LEU A 275 -10.76 31.97 -42.63
N ASP A 276 -9.96 30.98 -42.24
CA ASP A 276 -9.50 29.94 -43.13
C ASP A 276 -10.60 28.86 -43.25
N PRO A 277 -11.19 28.63 -44.44
CA PRO A 277 -12.25 27.65 -44.63
C PRO A 277 -11.86 26.21 -44.27
N LEU A 278 -10.57 25.91 -44.15
CA LEU A 278 -10.05 24.57 -43.89
C LEU A 278 -9.98 24.23 -42.40
N VAL A 279 -9.82 25.23 -41.53
CA VAL A 279 -9.50 25.02 -40.10
C VAL A 279 -10.61 24.29 -39.36
N MET A 280 -11.87 24.50 -39.74
CA MET A 280 -13.01 23.80 -39.14
C MET A 280 -13.20 22.38 -39.68
N LEU A 281 -12.70 22.11 -40.87
CA LEU A 281 -12.97 20.87 -41.60
C LEU A 281 -11.87 19.82 -41.43
N VAL A 282 -10.65 20.27 -41.16
CA VAL A 282 -9.44 19.44 -41.18
C VAL A 282 -8.46 19.96 -40.13
N ASP A 283 -7.86 19.06 -39.38
CA ASP A 283 -6.79 19.38 -38.45
C ASP A 283 -5.39 19.21 -39.07
N SER A 284 -4.39 19.77 -38.39
CA SER A 284 -3.00 19.71 -38.86
C SER A 284 -2.42 18.29 -38.93
N ALA A 285 -2.93 17.36 -38.11
CA ALA A 285 -2.51 15.96 -38.13
C ALA A 285 -3.05 15.23 -39.37
N GLN A 286 -4.28 15.53 -39.80
CA GLN A 286 -4.90 14.99 -40.99
C GLN A 286 -4.22 15.50 -42.25
N ILE A 287 -3.85 16.79 -42.31
CA ILE A 287 -3.01 17.34 -43.40
C ILE A 287 -1.65 16.63 -43.44
N ALA A 288 -1.02 16.43 -42.28
CA ALA A 288 0.24 15.69 -42.17
C ALA A 288 0.11 14.23 -42.68
N CYS A 289 -0.99 13.54 -42.35
CA CYS A 289 -1.30 12.24 -42.92
C CYS A 289 -1.41 12.27 -44.44
N TRP A 290 -2.09 13.27 -45.02
CA TRP A 290 -2.24 13.38 -46.47
C TRP A 290 -0.91 13.63 -47.17
N SER A 291 -0.05 14.45 -46.57
CA SER A 291 1.31 14.68 -47.05
C SER A 291 2.11 13.37 -47.06
N ASN A 292 2.02 12.57 -46.00
CA ASN A 292 2.65 11.24 -45.94
C ASN A 292 2.05 10.24 -46.95
N GLU A 293 0.78 10.39 -47.32
CA GLU A 293 0.09 9.62 -48.38
C GLU A 293 0.49 10.07 -49.80
N GLY A 294 1.29 11.13 -49.94
CA GLY A 294 1.79 11.64 -51.21
C GLY A 294 0.94 12.76 -51.83
N LEU A 295 0.05 13.39 -51.06
CA LEU A 295 -0.61 14.63 -51.48
C LEU A 295 0.43 15.76 -51.56
N PRO A 296 0.46 16.54 -52.65
CA PRO A 296 1.29 17.75 -52.70
C PRO A 296 0.96 18.74 -51.59
N SER A 297 1.98 19.40 -51.04
CA SER A 297 1.85 20.34 -49.92
C SER A 297 1.31 21.72 -50.31
N ASP A 298 0.88 21.91 -51.56
CA ASP A 298 0.33 23.19 -52.00
C ASP A 298 -1.08 23.42 -51.45
N ARG A 299 -1.42 24.69 -51.27
CA ARG A 299 -2.69 25.11 -50.69
C ARG A 299 -3.90 24.56 -51.46
N MET A 300 -3.85 24.55 -52.79
CA MET A 300 -4.96 24.07 -53.62
C MET A 300 -5.18 22.56 -53.45
N SER A 301 -4.12 21.76 -53.39
CA SER A 301 -4.20 20.32 -53.13
C SER A 301 -4.81 20.01 -51.76
N ILE A 302 -4.43 20.77 -50.72
CA ILE A 302 -5.03 20.62 -49.39
C ILE A 302 -6.51 20.99 -49.42
N GLU A 303 -6.89 22.12 -50.03
CA GLU A 303 -8.30 22.52 -50.19
C GLU A 303 -9.10 21.46 -50.94
N ASN A 304 -8.54 20.91 -52.02
CA ASN A 304 -9.17 19.87 -52.82
C ASN A 304 -9.34 18.57 -52.03
N ALA A 305 -8.34 18.18 -51.24
CA ALA A 305 -8.41 17.00 -50.37
C ALA A 305 -9.46 17.18 -49.26
N THR A 306 -9.59 18.39 -48.72
CA THR A 306 -10.64 18.77 -47.77
C THR A 306 -12.02 18.64 -48.38
N ILE A 307 -12.24 19.22 -49.56
CA ILE A 307 -13.51 19.11 -50.28
C ILE A 307 -13.80 17.65 -50.61
N LEU A 308 -12.82 16.90 -51.11
CA LEU A 308 -12.99 15.50 -51.47
C LEU A 308 -13.38 14.64 -50.27
N THR A 309 -12.83 14.92 -49.09
CA THR A 309 -13.08 14.15 -47.87
C THR A 309 -14.45 14.47 -47.27
N ASN A 310 -14.88 15.74 -47.32
CA ASN A 310 -16.08 16.24 -46.64
C ASN A 310 -17.28 16.46 -47.57
N CYS A 311 -17.15 16.28 -48.89
CA CYS A 311 -18.26 16.46 -49.81
C CYS A 311 -19.33 15.37 -49.63
N GLU A 312 -20.58 15.81 -49.51
CA GLU A 312 -21.70 14.87 -49.50
C GLU A 312 -21.93 14.32 -50.90
N ARG A 313 -22.05 15.14 -51.95
CA ARG A 313 -22.16 14.66 -53.35
C ARG A 313 -20.89 13.90 -53.77
N TRP A 314 -21.02 13.02 -54.76
CA TRP A 314 -19.87 12.25 -55.23
C TRP A 314 -18.80 13.17 -55.81
N PRO A 315 -17.54 13.10 -55.36
CA PRO A 315 -16.47 13.93 -55.90
C PRO A 315 -16.08 13.46 -57.30
N LEU A 316 -16.06 14.41 -58.23
CA LEU A 316 -15.54 14.26 -59.59
C LEU A 316 -14.25 15.04 -59.74
N MET A 317 -13.13 14.30 -59.75
CA MET A 317 -11.80 14.86 -59.84
C MET A 317 -11.39 15.06 -61.30
N ILE A 318 -11.08 16.30 -61.64
CA ILE A 318 -10.41 16.68 -62.89
C ILE A 318 -8.91 16.63 -62.62
N ASP A 319 -8.27 15.52 -63.00
CA ASP A 319 -6.87 15.23 -62.69
C ASP A 319 -6.13 14.75 -63.95
N PRO A 320 -5.70 15.69 -64.83
CA PRO A 320 -4.97 15.33 -66.05
C PRO A 320 -3.57 14.78 -65.75
N GLN A 321 -2.93 15.18 -64.64
CA GLN A 321 -1.58 14.75 -64.25
C GLN A 321 -1.55 13.50 -63.35
N LEU A 322 -2.71 12.97 -62.95
CA LEU A 322 -2.86 11.79 -62.09
C LEU A 322 -2.21 11.93 -60.70
N GLN A 323 -2.12 13.16 -60.16
CA GLN A 323 -1.56 13.39 -58.83
C GLN A 323 -2.55 13.00 -57.73
N GLY A 324 -3.80 13.46 -57.84
CA GLY A 324 -4.89 13.08 -56.93
C GLY A 324 -5.20 11.58 -57.02
N TYR A 325 -5.13 11.02 -58.23
CA TYR A 325 -5.26 9.58 -58.44
C TYR A 325 -4.27 8.75 -57.61
N LYS A 326 -2.98 9.12 -57.63
CA LYS A 326 -1.94 8.43 -56.85
C LYS A 326 -2.21 8.53 -55.35
N TRP A 327 -2.56 9.72 -54.86
CA TRP A 327 -2.89 9.94 -53.46
C TRP A 327 -4.06 9.05 -52.99
N ILE A 328 -5.16 8.99 -53.75
CA ILE A 328 -6.33 8.15 -53.41
C ILE A 328 -5.97 6.67 -53.38
N LYS A 329 -5.13 6.22 -54.30
CA LYS A 329 -4.66 4.84 -54.33
C LYS A 329 -3.85 4.49 -53.08
N THR A 330 -2.96 5.39 -52.64
CA THR A 330 -2.19 5.23 -51.39
C THR A 330 -3.09 5.24 -50.16
N ARG A 331 -4.01 6.20 -50.08
CA ARG A 331 -4.91 6.39 -48.92
C ARG A 331 -5.83 5.20 -48.65
N TYR A 332 -6.52 4.72 -49.68
CA TYR A 332 -7.52 3.66 -49.52
C TYR A 332 -6.92 2.25 -49.66
N GLY A 333 -5.76 2.11 -50.30
CA GLY A 333 -5.03 0.86 -50.44
C GLY A 333 -5.94 -0.28 -50.93
N ASN A 334 -5.96 -1.38 -50.17
CA ASN A 334 -6.72 -2.59 -50.52
C ASN A 334 -8.26 -2.41 -50.46
N ARG A 335 -8.76 -1.34 -49.81
CA ARG A 335 -10.21 -1.03 -49.72
C ARG A 335 -10.74 -0.35 -50.98
N LEU A 336 -9.85 0.08 -51.88
CA LEU A 336 -10.20 0.75 -53.13
C LEU A 336 -10.47 -0.28 -54.23
N LYS A 337 -11.66 -0.24 -54.83
CA LYS A 337 -11.95 -0.91 -56.09
C LYS A 337 -11.84 0.08 -57.22
N ILE A 338 -11.06 -0.28 -58.24
CA ILE A 338 -10.83 0.56 -59.41
C ILE A 338 -11.59 -0.06 -60.58
N VAL A 339 -12.44 0.72 -61.22
CA VAL A 339 -13.26 0.28 -62.36
C VAL A 339 -13.13 1.29 -63.50
N LYS A 340 -12.98 0.78 -64.73
CA LYS A 340 -12.93 1.60 -65.95
C LYS A 340 -14.25 1.45 -66.69
N LEU A 341 -14.84 2.57 -67.11
CA LEU A 341 -16.06 2.53 -67.93
C LEU A 341 -15.79 1.77 -69.25
N GLY A 342 -16.70 0.86 -69.60
CA GLY A 342 -16.62 0.04 -70.81
C GLY A 342 -15.83 -1.28 -70.68
N SER A 343 -15.24 -1.59 -69.52
CA SER A 343 -14.65 -2.93 -69.30
C SER A 343 -15.74 -3.99 -69.10
N HIS A 344 -15.56 -5.20 -69.63
CA HIS A 344 -16.52 -6.29 -69.42
C HIS A 344 -16.77 -6.55 -67.92
N GLY A 345 -18.03 -6.55 -67.49
CA GLY A 345 -18.41 -6.78 -66.08
C GLY A 345 -18.26 -5.56 -65.16
N TYR A 346 -18.08 -4.34 -65.69
CA TYR A 346 -17.97 -3.14 -64.84
C TYR A 346 -19.23 -2.89 -64.00
N LEU A 347 -20.42 -3.17 -64.56
CA LEU A 347 -21.69 -3.04 -63.82
C LEU A 347 -21.69 -3.99 -62.63
N ASP A 348 -21.43 -5.29 -62.82
CA ASP A 348 -21.41 -6.27 -61.72
C ASP A 348 -20.41 -5.90 -60.61
N ALA A 349 -19.26 -5.32 -60.97
CA ALA A 349 -18.28 -4.81 -60.01
C ALA A 349 -18.83 -3.63 -59.20
N ILE A 350 -19.58 -2.72 -59.83
CA ILE A 350 -20.27 -1.61 -59.16
C ILE A 350 -21.38 -2.15 -58.25
N GLU A 351 -22.21 -3.07 -58.73
CA GLU A 351 -23.30 -3.68 -57.95
C GLU A 351 -22.74 -4.30 -56.66
N LYS A 352 -21.67 -5.09 -56.79
CA LYS A 352 -21.00 -5.72 -55.65
C LYS A 352 -20.42 -4.70 -54.68
N ALA A 353 -19.77 -3.64 -55.18
CA ALA A 353 -19.18 -2.62 -54.33
C ALA A 353 -20.26 -1.83 -53.55
N VAL A 354 -21.41 -1.56 -54.17
CA VAL A 354 -22.55 -0.88 -53.53
C VAL A 354 -23.15 -1.73 -52.42
N GLU A 355 -23.24 -3.05 -52.61
CA GLU A 355 -23.78 -3.97 -51.61
C GLU A 355 -22.80 -4.21 -50.45
N THR A 356 -21.50 -4.31 -50.72
CA THR A 356 -20.47 -4.53 -49.69
C THR A 356 -20.07 -3.26 -48.95
N GLY A 357 -20.31 -2.08 -49.53
CA GLY A 357 -19.90 -0.81 -48.95
C GLY A 357 -18.43 -0.46 -49.17
N GLU A 358 -17.81 -0.94 -50.24
CA GLU A 358 -16.42 -0.63 -50.60
C GLU A 358 -16.28 0.80 -51.16
N VAL A 359 -15.04 1.32 -51.21
CA VAL A 359 -14.74 2.58 -51.87
C VAL A 359 -14.44 2.30 -53.33
N LEU A 360 -15.25 2.84 -54.24
CA LEU A 360 -15.15 2.62 -55.67
C LEU A 360 -14.59 3.88 -56.36
N LEU A 361 -13.53 3.70 -57.15
CA LEU A 361 -12.96 4.72 -58.03
C LEU A 361 -13.27 4.37 -59.48
N MET A 362 -14.02 5.24 -60.15
CA MET A 362 -14.26 5.15 -61.59
C MET A 362 -13.22 5.98 -62.34
N GLU A 363 -12.43 5.32 -63.19
CA GLU A 363 -11.35 5.96 -63.95
C GLU A 363 -11.80 6.43 -65.34
N ASN A 364 -11.18 7.52 -65.79
CA ASN A 364 -11.30 8.06 -67.15
C ASN A 364 -12.75 8.33 -67.59
N ILE A 365 -13.52 9.00 -66.73
CA ILE A 365 -14.87 9.43 -67.09
C ILE A 365 -14.80 10.48 -68.20
N GLY A 366 -15.51 10.20 -69.29
CA GLY A 366 -15.70 11.13 -70.42
C GLY A 366 -16.71 12.22 -70.09
N GLU A 367 -17.08 13.01 -71.10
CA GLU A 367 -18.09 14.08 -70.96
C GLU A 367 -19.52 13.54 -70.88
N SER A 368 -19.76 12.36 -71.45
CA SER A 368 -21.00 11.61 -71.32
C SER A 368 -20.81 10.40 -70.40
N VAL A 369 -21.77 10.20 -69.50
CA VAL A 369 -21.91 9.01 -68.68
C VAL A 369 -23.13 8.23 -69.14
N ASP A 370 -23.09 6.90 -68.97
CA ASP A 370 -24.20 6.03 -69.28
C ASP A 370 -25.37 6.29 -68.32
N ALA A 371 -26.58 6.46 -68.87
CA ALA A 371 -27.81 6.75 -68.13
C ALA A 371 -28.17 5.69 -67.09
N VAL A 372 -27.64 4.46 -67.27
CA VAL A 372 -27.75 3.37 -66.29
C VAL A 372 -27.21 3.76 -64.91
N LEU A 373 -26.26 4.69 -64.84
CA LEU A 373 -25.61 5.15 -63.61
C LEU A 373 -26.26 6.40 -62.99
N ASP A 374 -27.25 7.04 -63.63
CA ASP A 374 -27.83 8.31 -63.15
C ASP A 374 -28.41 8.20 -61.74
N HIS A 375 -29.04 7.07 -61.42
CA HIS A 375 -29.59 6.81 -60.09
C HIS A 375 -28.49 6.69 -59.02
N LEU A 376 -27.33 6.14 -59.39
CA LEU A 376 -26.17 6.04 -58.52
C LEU A 376 -25.50 7.42 -58.34
N LEU A 377 -25.29 8.15 -59.44
CA LEU A 377 -24.67 9.48 -59.45
C LEU A 377 -25.51 10.52 -58.69
N GLY A 378 -26.83 10.52 -58.88
CA GLY A 378 -27.74 11.39 -58.13
C GLY A 378 -28.05 10.92 -56.71
N ARG A 379 -27.55 9.76 -56.27
CA ARG A 379 -27.93 9.10 -55.00
C ARG A 379 -29.44 8.97 -54.82
N ASN A 380 -30.14 8.62 -55.90
CA ASN A 380 -31.59 8.43 -55.88
C ASN A 380 -31.92 7.09 -55.23
N THR A 381 -32.04 7.09 -53.91
CA THR A 381 -32.36 5.89 -53.12
C THR A 381 -33.86 5.60 -53.08
N ILE A 382 -34.20 4.33 -53.12
CA ILE A 382 -35.56 3.78 -53.05
C ILE A 382 -35.73 3.07 -51.69
N LYS A 383 -36.97 2.76 -51.28
CA LYS A 383 -37.28 2.04 -50.04
C LYS A 383 -36.68 2.69 -48.78
N LYS A 384 -36.85 4.01 -48.63
CA LYS A 384 -36.34 4.81 -47.49
C LYS A 384 -34.81 4.68 -47.31
N GLY A 385 -34.04 4.78 -48.40
CA GLY A 385 -32.57 4.79 -48.32
C GLY A 385 -31.90 3.42 -48.30
N ARG A 386 -32.64 2.33 -48.53
CA ARG A 386 -32.12 0.96 -48.42
C ARG A 386 -31.68 0.33 -49.73
N ALA A 387 -32.14 0.85 -50.86
CA ALA A 387 -31.80 0.29 -52.17
C ALA A 387 -31.56 1.40 -53.20
N ILE A 388 -30.71 1.12 -54.19
CA ILE A 388 -30.52 1.96 -55.39
C ILE A 388 -30.80 1.07 -56.60
N LYS A 389 -31.47 1.65 -57.61
CA LYS A 389 -31.69 0.97 -58.89
C LYS A 389 -30.52 1.26 -59.82
N ILE A 390 -29.86 0.22 -60.35
CA ILE A 390 -28.83 0.35 -61.39
C ILE A 390 -29.30 -0.46 -62.59
N GLY A 391 -29.57 0.21 -63.71
CA GLY A 391 -30.29 -0.40 -64.84
C GLY A 391 -31.69 -0.84 -64.43
N ASP A 392 -31.97 -2.13 -64.56
CA ASP A 392 -33.25 -2.73 -64.13
C ASP A 392 -33.18 -3.45 -62.78
N LYS A 393 -32.00 -3.60 -62.18
CA LYS A 393 -31.83 -4.31 -60.91
C LYS A 393 -31.93 -3.38 -59.71
N GLU A 394 -32.60 -3.86 -58.66
CA GLU A 394 -32.59 -3.22 -57.34
C GLU A 394 -31.46 -3.81 -56.49
N ILE A 395 -30.55 -2.96 -56.03
CA ILE A 395 -29.37 -3.37 -55.25
C ILE A 395 -29.46 -2.77 -53.86
N ASN A 396 -29.09 -3.54 -52.85
CA ASN A 396 -29.03 -3.07 -51.48
C ASN A 396 -27.94 -2.00 -51.33
N TYR A 397 -28.31 -0.82 -50.83
CA TYR A 397 -27.38 0.29 -50.66
C TYR A 397 -26.73 0.24 -49.28
N HIS A 398 -25.42 0.01 -49.24
CA HIS A 398 -24.66 0.06 -48.00
C HIS A 398 -24.30 1.51 -47.62
N LYS A 399 -24.50 1.90 -46.36
CA LYS A 399 -24.28 3.28 -45.88
C LYS A 399 -22.83 3.75 -46.00
N ASN A 400 -21.86 2.84 -45.91
CA ASN A 400 -20.44 3.17 -45.99
C ASN A 400 -19.90 3.22 -47.43
N PHE A 401 -20.72 2.88 -48.43
CA PHE A 401 -20.29 2.92 -49.83
C PHE A 401 -19.87 4.33 -50.24
N ARG A 402 -18.71 4.45 -50.89
CA ARG A 402 -18.22 5.74 -51.40
C ARG A 402 -17.79 5.63 -52.84
N LEU A 403 -18.37 6.46 -53.70
CA LEU A 403 -18.00 6.59 -55.10
C LEU A 403 -17.11 7.82 -55.31
N ILE A 404 -16.00 7.64 -56.01
CA ILE A 404 -15.08 8.68 -56.45
C ILE A 404 -14.96 8.58 -57.96
N LEU A 405 -15.07 9.71 -58.64
CA LEU A 405 -15.03 9.79 -60.09
C LEU A 405 -13.74 10.51 -60.49
N GLN A 406 -13.05 10.04 -61.53
CA GLN A 406 -11.82 10.66 -62.03
C GLN A 406 -11.88 10.82 -63.55
N THR A 407 -11.42 11.98 -64.03
CA THR A 407 -11.21 12.25 -65.45
C THR A 407 -9.80 12.75 -65.72
N LYS A 408 -9.24 12.35 -66.88
CA LYS A 408 -7.96 12.85 -67.40
C LYS A 408 -8.12 14.06 -68.31
N LEU A 409 -9.35 14.41 -68.67
CA LEU A 409 -9.61 15.57 -69.50
C LEU A 409 -9.27 16.83 -68.69
N ALA A 410 -8.46 17.73 -69.25
CA ALA A 410 -8.05 18.93 -68.54
C ALA A 410 -9.20 19.93 -68.37
N ASN A 411 -10.01 20.10 -69.43
CA ASN A 411 -11.18 20.99 -69.46
C ASN A 411 -12.39 20.25 -70.03
N PRO A 412 -12.99 19.31 -69.27
CA PRO A 412 -14.18 18.58 -69.72
C PRO A 412 -15.41 19.49 -69.76
N HIS A 413 -16.24 19.36 -70.80
CA HIS A 413 -17.53 20.04 -70.87
C HIS A 413 -18.65 19.15 -70.33
N TYR A 414 -18.93 19.27 -69.03
CA TYR A 414 -20.02 18.52 -68.40
C TYR A 414 -21.36 19.23 -68.54
N LYS A 415 -22.42 18.43 -68.72
CA LYS A 415 -23.80 18.93 -68.66
C LYS A 415 -24.12 19.46 -67.25
N PRO A 416 -25.00 20.47 -67.10
CA PRO A 416 -25.40 21.00 -65.81
C PRO A 416 -25.91 19.93 -64.82
N GLU A 417 -26.54 18.88 -65.33
CA GLU A 417 -27.03 17.73 -64.55
C GLU A 417 -25.88 17.04 -63.79
N MET A 418 -24.74 16.80 -64.43
CA MET A 418 -23.57 16.20 -63.80
C MET A 418 -23.00 17.11 -62.71
N GLN A 419 -22.97 18.43 -62.93
CA GLN A 419 -22.51 19.41 -61.93
C GLN A 419 -23.48 19.56 -60.75
N ALA A 420 -24.78 19.29 -60.97
CA ALA A 420 -25.76 19.26 -59.91
C ALA A 420 -25.59 18.00 -59.05
N GLN A 421 -25.41 16.84 -59.67
CA GLN A 421 -25.32 15.53 -59.00
C GLN A 421 -23.95 15.28 -58.33
N THR A 422 -22.87 15.80 -58.90
CA THR A 422 -21.49 15.56 -58.44
C THR A 422 -20.83 16.86 -57.97
N THR A 423 -19.87 16.75 -57.06
CA THR A 423 -19.00 17.89 -56.70
C THR A 423 -17.76 17.85 -57.57
N LEU A 424 -17.64 18.80 -58.50
CA LEU A 424 -16.43 18.93 -59.31
C LEU A 424 -15.27 19.48 -58.48
N ILE A 425 -14.12 18.82 -58.58
CA ILE A 425 -12.90 19.20 -57.89
C ILE A 425 -11.78 19.28 -58.92
N ASN A 426 -11.18 20.45 -59.02
CA ASN A 426 -10.11 20.71 -59.96
C ASN A 426 -8.74 20.38 -59.34
N PHE A 427 -8.17 19.23 -59.72
CA PHE A 427 -6.82 18.78 -59.34
C PHE A 427 -5.77 19.13 -60.41
N THR A 428 -6.08 20.01 -61.38
CA THR A 428 -5.07 20.48 -62.32
C THR A 428 -3.93 21.15 -61.57
N VAL A 429 -2.70 20.77 -61.90
CA VAL A 429 -1.52 21.39 -61.32
C VAL A 429 -1.53 22.89 -61.66
N THR A 430 -1.30 23.73 -60.66
CA THR A 430 -1.18 25.19 -60.83
C THR A 430 0.26 25.58 -61.14
N ARG A 431 0.50 26.77 -61.69
CA ARG A 431 1.86 27.28 -61.95
C ARG A 431 2.72 27.28 -60.69
N ASP A 432 2.19 27.84 -59.60
CA ASP A 432 2.84 27.85 -58.27
C ASP A 432 3.11 26.41 -57.77
N GLY A 433 2.10 25.53 -57.86
CA GLY A 433 2.23 24.14 -57.41
C GLY A 433 3.28 23.35 -58.21
N LEU A 434 3.33 23.54 -59.53
CA LEU A 434 4.36 22.93 -60.38
C LEU A 434 5.74 23.51 -60.09
N GLU A 435 5.83 24.82 -59.85
CA GLU A 435 7.08 25.48 -59.50
C GLU A 435 7.69 24.88 -58.22
N ASP A 436 6.88 24.70 -57.17
CA ASP A 436 7.34 24.12 -55.91
C ASP A 436 7.72 22.62 -56.06
N GLN A 437 6.97 21.87 -56.89
CA GLN A 437 7.30 20.48 -57.21
C GLN A 437 8.62 20.38 -57.99
N LEU A 438 8.81 21.24 -59.00
CA LEU A 438 10.04 21.31 -59.79
C LEU A 438 11.21 21.81 -58.94
N LEU A 439 10.98 22.69 -57.96
CA LEU A 439 12.00 23.13 -57.02
C LEU A 439 12.54 21.95 -56.22
N GLY A 440 11.66 21.08 -55.70
CA GLY A 440 12.08 19.83 -55.06
C GLY A 440 12.88 18.95 -56.02
N ALA A 441 12.45 18.82 -57.28
CA ALA A 441 13.15 18.01 -58.28
C ALA A 441 14.55 18.56 -58.61
N VAL A 442 14.70 19.87 -58.79
CA VAL A 442 15.99 20.52 -59.08
C VAL A 442 16.93 20.38 -57.90
N VAL A 443 16.46 20.68 -56.69
CA VAL A 443 17.27 20.55 -55.46
C VAL A 443 17.65 19.09 -55.24
N SER A 444 16.79 18.12 -55.54
CA SER A 444 17.13 16.69 -55.43
C SER A 444 18.28 16.25 -56.33
N LYS A 445 18.50 16.95 -57.45
CA LYS A 445 19.58 16.66 -58.40
C LYS A 445 20.86 17.41 -58.06
N GLU A 446 20.76 18.69 -57.73
CA GLU A 446 21.90 19.56 -57.43
C GLU A 446 22.45 19.34 -56.01
N ARG A 447 21.55 19.20 -55.04
CA ARG A 447 21.85 19.08 -53.60
C ARG A 447 20.97 18.00 -52.96
N PRO A 448 21.25 16.71 -53.25
CA PRO A 448 20.46 15.60 -52.71
C PRO A 448 20.54 15.52 -51.18
N ASP A 449 21.58 16.07 -50.57
CA ASP A 449 21.74 16.21 -49.12
C ASP A 449 20.66 17.12 -48.52
N LEU A 450 20.44 18.31 -49.11
CA LEU A 450 19.42 19.25 -48.66
C LEU A 450 18.00 18.72 -48.84
N GLU A 451 17.72 18.03 -49.96
CA GLU A 451 16.38 17.48 -50.20
C GLU A 451 16.06 16.30 -49.28
N LYS A 452 17.04 15.43 -49.00
CA LYS A 452 16.88 14.37 -47.98
C LYS A 452 16.61 14.97 -46.61
N LEU A 453 17.42 15.95 -46.20
CA LEU A 453 17.24 16.64 -44.91
C LEU A 453 15.84 17.26 -44.80
N LYS A 454 15.36 17.93 -45.87
CA LYS A 454 14.01 18.49 -45.89
C LYS A 454 12.95 17.41 -45.80
N SER A 455 13.05 16.35 -46.61
CA SER A 455 12.06 15.26 -46.61
C SER A 455 11.99 14.57 -45.26
N ASP A 456 13.13 14.33 -44.61
CA ASP A 456 13.19 13.73 -43.28
C ASP A 456 12.62 14.68 -42.22
N LEU A 457 12.95 15.97 -42.28
CA LEU A 457 12.42 16.99 -41.37
C LEU A 457 10.91 17.13 -41.50
N THR A 458 10.38 17.22 -42.72
CA THR A 458 8.93 17.29 -42.98
C THR A 458 8.21 16.04 -42.47
N ARG A 459 8.77 14.85 -42.72
CA ARG A 459 8.20 13.60 -42.19
C ARG A 459 8.21 13.58 -40.66
N GLN A 460 9.32 13.96 -40.03
CA GLN A 460 9.41 14.04 -38.57
C GLN A 460 8.42 15.05 -37.98
N GLN A 461 8.30 16.24 -38.57
CA GLN A 461 7.31 17.24 -38.15
C GLN A 461 5.87 16.72 -38.30
N ASN A 462 5.57 16.01 -39.38
CA ASN A 462 4.27 15.38 -39.60
C ASN A 462 3.99 14.31 -38.54
N GLU A 463 4.96 13.43 -38.26
CA GLU A 463 4.87 12.43 -37.20
C GLU A 463 4.69 13.07 -35.82
N PHE A 464 5.43 14.14 -35.50
CA PHE A 464 5.28 14.88 -34.26
C PHE A 464 3.88 15.47 -34.09
N LYS A 465 3.28 16.05 -35.14
CA LYS A 465 1.90 16.55 -35.09
C LYS A 465 0.89 15.43 -34.84
N ILE A 466 1.06 14.29 -35.50
CA ILE A 466 0.20 13.12 -35.33
C ILE A 466 0.32 12.56 -33.91
N ILE A 467 1.55 12.43 -33.39
CA ILE A 467 1.82 11.93 -32.04
C ILE A 467 1.26 12.90 -31.00
N LEU A 468 1.49 14.21 -31.12
CA LEU A 468 0.97 15.22 -30.18
C LEU A 468 -0.56 15.13 -30.05
N LYS A 469 -1.26 15.06 -31.18
CA LYS A 469 -2.72 14.90 -31.17
C LYS A 469 -3.12 13.56 -30.52
N GLY A 470 -2.44 12.47 -30.86
CA GLY A 470 -2.71 11.16 -30.27
C GLY A 470 -2.47 11.13 -28.75
N LEU A 471 -1.44 11.82 -28.25
CA LEU A 471 -1.17 11.97 -26.82
C LEU A 471 -2.25 12.81 -26.13
N GLU A 472 -2.72 13.88 -26.75
CA GLU A 472 -3.82 14.70 -26.25
C GLU A 472 -5.14 13.91 -26.17
N ASP A 473 -5.51 13.22 -27.25
CA ASP A 473 -6.70 12.37 -27.30
C ASP A 473 -6.61 11.24 -26.26
N ASN A 474 -5.42 10.65 -26.07
CA ASN A 474 -5.19 9.61 -25.06
C ASN A 474 -5.34 10.17 -23.63
N LEU A 475 -4.81 11.37 -23.38
CA LEU A 475 -4.93 12.04 -22.09
C LEU A 475 -6.41 12.32 -21.76
N LEU A 476 -7.16 12.87 -22.71
CA LEU A 476 -8.59 13.15 -22.54
C LEU A 476 -9.42 11.86 -22.38
N ALA A 477 -9.12 10.81 -23.16
CA ALA A 477 -9.78 9.51 -23.04
C ALA A 477 -9.55 8.88 -21.67
N ARG A 478 -8.34 8.99 -21.11
CA ARG A 478 -8.03 8.45 -19.78
C ARG A 478 -8.72 9.24 -18.67
N LEU A 479 -8.70 10.57 -18.74
CA LEU A 479 -9.39 11.41 -17.77
C LEU A 479 -10.91 11.19 -17.78
N SER A 480 -11.50 10.98 -18.97
CA SER A 480 -12.92 10.66 -19.09
C SER A 480 -13.28 9.25 -18.65
N THR A 481 -12.39 8.27 -18.81
CA THR A 481 -12.60 6.88 -18.37
C THR A 481 -12.40 6.71 -16.87
N ALA A 482 -11.62 7.60 -16.23
CA ALA A 482 -11.34 7.57 -14.81
C ALA A 482 -12.55 8.07 -13.98
N GLU A 483 -13.65 7.29 -13.97
CA GLU A 483 -14.76 7.48 -13.04
C GLU A 483 -14.44 6.80 -11.70
N GLY A 484 -14.37 7.58 -10.60
CA GLY A 484 -14.17 7.05 -9.24
C GLY A 484 -12.95 7.61 -8.50
N ASN A 485 -12.27 6.78 -7.70
CA ASN A 485 -11.12 7.20 -6.89
C ASN A 485 -9.84 7.37 -7.74
N PHE A 486 -9.76 8.51 -8.43
CA PHE A 486 -8.64 8.91 -9.28
C PHE A 486 -7.29 8.88 -8.55
N LEU A 487 -7.28 9.20 -7.26
CA LEU A 487 -6.07 9.31 -6.45
C LEU A 487 -5.53 7.96 -5.96
N GLY A 488 -6.22 6.85 -6.25
CA GLY A 488 -5.75 5.50 -5.96
C GLY A 488 -4.93 4.87 -7.10
N ASP A 489 -4.99 5.42 -8.31
CA ASP A 489 -4.37 4.83 -9.49
C ASP A 489 -3.00 5.47 -9.78
N TYR A 490 -1.95 4.92 -9.17
CA TYR A 490 -0.58 5.35 -9.40
C TYR A 490 -0.16 5.23 -10.87
N ALA A 491 -0.63 4.19 -11.55
CA ALA A 491 -0.28 3.94 -12.94
C ALA A 491 -0.88 5.01 -13.87
N LEU A 492 -2.06 5.54 -13.55
CA LEU A 492 -2.65 6.65 -14.29
C LEU A 492 -1.78 7.92 -14.17
N VAL A 493 -1.35 8.27 -12.97
CA VAL A 493 -0.55 9.49 -12.73
C VAL A 493 0.84 9.40 -13.36
N GLU A 494 1.51 8.26 -13.24
CA GLU A 494 2.81 8.05 -13.88
C GLU A 494 2.71 8.15 -15.41
N ASN A 495 1.67 7.56 -16.00
CA ASN A 495 1.44 7.66 -17.44
C ASN A 495 1.08 9.08 -17.90
N LEU A 496 0.37 9.86 -17.08
CA LEU A 496 0.07 11.27 -17.38
C LEU A 496 1.36 12.11 -17.38
N GLU A 497 2.25 11.88 -16.43
CA GLU A 497 3.55 12.56 -16.38
C GLU A 497 4.43 12.18 -17.58
N THR A 498 4.49 10.90 -17.95
CA THR A 498 5.26 10.47 -19.13
C THR A 498 4.67 11.04 -20.42
N THR A 499 3.35 11.07 -20.55
CA THR A 499 2.64 11.67 -21.69
C THR A 499 2.96 13.17 -21.79
N LYS A 500 2.88 13.90 -20.67
CA LYS A 500 3.18 15.33 -20.61
C LYS A 500 4.64 15.63 -20.95
N ARG A 501 5.58 14.87 -20.37
CA ARG A 501 7.00 15.02 -20.66
C ARG A 501 7.30 14.77 -22.13
N THR A 502 6.71 13.71 -22.69
CA THR A 502 6.86 13.39 -24.11
C THR A 502 6.28 14.49 -25.01
N ALA A 503 5.11 15.04 -24.65
CA ALA A 503 4.51 16.16 -25.38
C ALA A 503 5.40 17.41 -25.35
N ALA A 504 5.92 17.79 -24.18
CA ALA A 504 6.83 18.94 -24.04
C ALA A 504 8.14 18.75 -24.81
N ASP A 505 8.72 17.54 -24.76
CA ASP A 505 9.93 17.20 -25.51
C ASP A 505 9.69 17.28 -27.03
N ILE A 506 8.53 16.81 -27.51
CA ILE A 506 8.14 16.88 -28.92
C ILE A 506 7.88 18.33 -29.33
N GLU A 507 7.24 19.14 -28.48
CA GLU A 507 6.97 20.55 -28.77
C GLU A 507 8.27 21.36 -28.89
N ALA A 508 9.24 21.12 -28.00
CA ALA A 508 10.56 21.72 -28.09
C ALA A 508 11.29 21.31 -29.39
N LYS A 509 11.29 20.01 -29.73
CA LYS A 509 11.86 19.52 -30.99
C LYS A 509 11.15 20.06 -32.22
N SER A 510 9.83 20.22 -32.16
CA SER A 510 9.04 20.79 -33.25
C SER A 510 9.36 22.27 -33.46
N ALA A 511 9.65 23.01 -32.39
CA ALA A 511 10.08 24.41 -32.48
C ALA A 511 11.47 24.52 -33.12
N GLU A 512 12.42 23.67 -32.71
CA GLU A 512 13.76 23.60 -33.32
C GLU A 512 13.67 23.21 -34.81
N ALA A 513 12.88 22.18 -35.13
CA ALA A 513 12.65 21.75 -36.50
C ALA A 513 12.08 22.88 -37.38
N LYS A 514 11.26 23.77 -36.83
CA LYS A 514 10.71 24.92 -37.58
C LYS A 514 11.79 25.96 -37.91
N ILE A 515 12.78 26.15 -37.03
CA ILE A 515 13.92 27.03 -37.30
C ILE A 515 14.76 26.45 -38.43
N THR A 516 15.11 25.16 -38.34
CA THR A 516 15.85 24.46 -39.39
C THR A 516 15.12 24.45 -40.73
N GLU A 517 13.78 24.32 -40.73
CA GLU A 517 12.96 24.37 -41.94
C GLU A 517 13.09 25.73 -42.67
N VAL A 518 13.13 26.84 -41.92
CA VAL A 518 13.32 28.18 -42.50
C VAL A 518 14.69 28.27 -43.17
N GLU A 519 15.75 27.80 -42.51
CA GLU A 519 17.11 27.80 -43.08
C GLU A 519 17.21 26.95 -44.35
N ILE A 520 16.59 25.76 -44.35
CA ILE A 520 16.52 24.88 -45.53
C ILE A 520 15.75 25.55 -46.66
N ASN A 521 14.61 26.19 -46.35
CA ASN A 521 13.82 26.89 -47.37
C ASN A 521 14.61 28.05 -47.97
N LEU A 522 15.32 28.86 -47.17
CA LEU A 522 16.21 29.91 -47.67
C LEU A 522 17.27 29.38 -48.63
N ALA A 523 17.88 28.22 -48.32
CA ALA A 523 18.84 27.59 -49.22
C ALA A 523 18.18 27.12 -50.54
N ARG A 524 16.94 26.62 -50.47
CA ARG A 524 16.16 26.19 -51.65
C ARG A 524 15.75 27.37 -52.54
N GLU A 525 15.44 28.53 -51.97
CA GLU A 525 15.01 29.71 -52.72
C GLU A 525 16.00 30.14 -53.81
N ASN A 526 17.31 29.85 -53.64
CA ASN A 526 18.33 30.09 -54.66
C ASN A 526 18.06 29.36 -55.99
N TYR A 527 17.35 28.22 -55.95
CA TYR A 527 16.99 27.41 -57.12
C TYR A 527 15.58 27.72 -57.66
N ARG A 528 14.82 28.60 -56.99
CA ARG A 528 13.47 28.99 -57.42
C ARG A 528 13.43 29.60 -58.83
N PRO A 529 14.37 30.46 -59.27
CA PRO A 529 14.31 31.03 -60.62
C PRO A 529 14.34 29.99 -61.74
N VAL A 530 15.09 28.90 -61.56
CA VAL A 530 15.16 27.78 -62.51
C VAL A 530 13.81 27.05 -62.56
N SER A 531 13.24 26.81 -61.39
CA SER A 531 11.96 26.11 -61.22
C SER A 531 10.79 26.93 -61.77
N ALA A 532 10.81 28.25 -61.57
CA ALA A 532 9.83 29.19 -62.11
C ALA A 532 9.90 29.25 -63.65
N ARG A 533 11.10 29.22 -64.22
CA ARG A 533 11.30 29.17 -65.68
C ARG A 533 10.84 27.83 -66.26
N ALA A 534 11.12 26.72 -65.59
CA ALA A 534 10.67 25.39 -66.00
C ALA A 534 9.13 25.26 -65.93
N SER A 535 8.50 25.81 -64.88
CA SER A 535 7.04 25.88 -64.77
C SER A 535 6.45 26.73 -65.91
N LEU A 536 7.06 27.88 -66.23
CA LEU A 536 6.64 28.72 -67.36
C LEU A 536 6.84 28.07 -68.75
N LEU A 537 7.75 27.11 -68.90
CA LEU A 537 7.90 26.37 -70.16
C LEU A 537 6.88 25.22 -70.29
N TYR A 538 6.36 24.71 -69.18
CA TYR A 538 5.38 23.63 -69.16
C TYR A 538 3.96 24.13 -69.47
N PHE A 539 3.59 25.30 -68.94
CA PHE A 539 2.31 25.98 -69.20
C PHE A 539 2.41 26.86 -70.44
#